data_AF-A0A9X2DAH1-F1
#
_entry.id   AF-A0A9X2DAH1-F1
#
_cell.length_a   1.000
_cell.length_b   1.000
_cell.length_c   1.000
_cell.angle_alpha   90.00
_cell.angle_beta   90.00
_cell.angle_gamma   90.00
#
_symmetry.space_group_name_H-M   'P 1'
#
loop_
_entity.id
_entity.type
_entity.pdbx_description
1 polymer ?
#
loop_
_entity_poly.entity_id
_entity_poly.type
_entity_poly.pdbx_seq_one_letter_code
_entity_poly.pdbx_strand_id
1 'polypeptide(L)'
;MPLETSPSAPAPVRQIANLMSGYIDRLGAVWVEGQVAQLSKRPGMNRVFLTLRDSVADLSVTVTCSRVTVDSLPTPLVEGASIVVYAKPSYYAPRGTLSLEAREIRMVGLGELLARLEQRRQLLAAEGLFDAARKRPLPFLPRTVGLVTAPGSAAERDVLENARRRWPAVSFEVAHATMQGTRCAGEVIEALRRLENDPEVDVIVVARGGGSVEDLLPFSDEGMVRTVHALRTPVVSAIGHEPDTPLLDYVADVRASTPTDAAKRVVPDVAEELSGVAWSRERLRTLLAARLEREQHTLDALRSRPAMADPRYLLDERAGELLALRDRARRSLGHRLDRAADEIDHHRARARALSPLETLRRGYAVLQDDGGHVVSSVDAVAAGSRVSVRVADGRVHADVTGTEKTSTTQKDADG
;
A
#
# COMPACT_ATOMS: atom_id res chain seq x y z
N MET A 1 -82.72 5.18 9.00
CA MET A 1 -83.17 4.12 9.92
C MET A 1 -82.70 2.78 9.39
N PRO A 2 -82.17 1.89 10.25
CA PRO A 2 -81.92 0.50 9.87
C PRO A 2 -83.25 -0.19 9.54
N LEU A 3 -83.25 -1.09 8.56
CA LEU A 3 -84.43 -1.85 8.17
C LEU A 3 -84.62 -2.98 9.19
N GLU A 4 -85.71 -2.96 9.95
CA GLU A 4 -86.05 -4.05 10.88
C GLU A 4 -86.77 -5.16 10.10
N THR A 5 -86.08 -6.26 9.84
CA THR A 5 -86.63 -7.45 9.17
C THR A 5 -86.67 -8.62 10.13
N SER A 6 -87.73 -9.43 10.07
CA SER A 6 -87.87 -10.66 10.84
C SER A 6 -88.17 -11.84 9.91
N PRO A 7 -87.97 -13.10 10.34
CA PRO A 7 -88.38 -14.28 9.55
C PRO A 7 -89.87 -14.28 9.20
N SER A 8 -90.71 -13.66 10.04
CA SER A 8 -92.16 -13.49 9.83
C SER A 8 -92.54 -12.31 8.91
N ALA A 9 -91.60 -11.42 8.60
CA ALA A 9 -91.80 -10.27 7.71
C ALA A 9 -90.51 -9.97 6.91
N PRO A 10 -90.16 -10.81 5.92
CA PRO A 10 -88.97 -10.62 5.12
C PRO A 10 -89.11 -9.43 4.17
N ALA A 11 -88.05 -8.63 4.01
CA ALA A 11 -88.03 -7.58 3.02
C ALA A 11 -87.86 -8.17 1.60
N PRO A 12 -88.62 -7.70 0.60
CA PRO A 12 -88.44 -8.12 -0.77
C PRO A 12 -87.07 -7.66 -1.29
N VAL A 13 -86.43 -8.48 -2.13
CA VAL A 13 -85.08 -8.22 -2.68
C VAL A 13 -84.98 -6.83 -3.35
N ARG A 14 -86.05 -6.37 -4.01
CA ARG A 14 -86.12 -5.02 -4.61
C ARG A 14 -85.92 -3.90 -3.59
N GLN A 15 -86.43 -4.07 -2.37
CA GLN A 15 -86.34 -3.06 -1.32
C GLN A 15 -84.90 -2.98 -0.81
N ILE A 16 -84.22 -4.12 -0.66
CA ILE A 16 -82.79 -4.17 -0.29
C ILE A 16 -81.94 -3.56 -1.40
N ALA A 17 -82.18 -3.90 -2.67
CA ALA A 17 -81.43 -3.36 -3.80
C ALA A 17 -81.56 -1.82 -3.92
N ASN A 18 -82.76 -1.28 -3.71
CA ASN A 18 -82.99 0.17 -3.71
C ASN A 18 -82.31 0.87 -2.52
N LEU A 19 -82.33 0.24 -1.34
CA LEU A 19 -81.61 0.76 -0.17
C LEU A 19 -80.10 0.77 -0.41
N MET A 20 -79.53 -0.30 -0.98
CA MET A 20 -78.12 -0.35 -1.34
C MET A 20 -77.74 0.77 -2.30
N SER A 21 -78.54 0.99 -3.36
CA SER A 21 -78.33 2.14 -4.27
C SER A 21 -78.32 3.47 -3.51
N GLY A 22 -79.29 3.69 -2.61
CA GLY A 22 -79.37 4.93 -1.82
C GLY A 22 -78.25 5.11 -0.78
N TYR A 23 -77.64 4.02 -0.29
CA TYR A 23 -76.43 4.09 0.55
C TYR A 23 -75.20 4.41 -0.28
N ILE A 24 -75.07 3.81 -1.46
CA ILE A 24 -73.93 4.01 -2.37
C ILE A 24 -73.98 5.42 -2.98
N ASP A 25 -75.16 5.92 -3.34
CA ASP A 25 -75.36 7.28 -3.86
C ASP A 25 -74.95 8.37 -2.87
N ARG A 26 -75.02 8.10 -1.55
CA ARG A 26 -74.59 9.05 -0.51
C ARG A 26 -73.09 9.31 -0.48
N LEU A 27 -72.28 8.43 -1.07
CA LEU A 27 -70.83 8.65 -1.18
C LEU A 27 -70.50 9.86 -2.07
N GLY A 28 -71.45 10.29 -2.92
CA GLY A 28 -71.25 11.40 -3.84
C GLY A 28 -70.24 11.10 -4.94
N ALA A 29 -69.74 12.13 -5.62
CA ALA A 29 -68.64 11.99 -6.56
C ALA A 29 -67.30 12.14 -5.81
N VAL A 30 -66.40 11.19 -6.03
CA VAL A 30 -65.12 11.07 -5.32
C VAL A 30 -63.97 10.94 -6.32
N TRP A 31 -62.78 11.35 -5.89
CA TRP A 31 -61.54 11.12 -6.61
C TRP A 31 -60.99 9.76 -6.23
N VAL A 32 -60.67 8.94 -7.24
CA VAL A 32 -60.14 7.58 -7.09
C VAL A 32 -58.88 7.48 -7.94
N GLU A 33 -57.76 7.07 -7.34
CA GLU A 33 -56.56 6.71 -8.10
C GLU A 33 -56.58 5.21 -8.41
N GLY A 34 -56.02 4.83 -9.55
CA GLY A 34 -55.84 3.42 -9.88
C GLY A 34 -55.15 3.22 -11.22
N GLN A 35 -54.63 2.02 -11.41
CA GLN A 35 -54.02 1.60 -12.66
C GLN A 35 -55.07 0.95 -13.56
N VAL A 36 -55.08 1.27 -14.85
CA VAL A 36 -55.96 0.64 -15.83
C VAL A 36 -55.50 -0.81 -16.06
N ALA A 37 -56.19 -1.78 -15.44
CA ALA A 37 -55.88 -3.19 -15.61
C ALA A 37 -56.39 -3.75 -16.95
N GLN A 38 -57.55 -3.27 -17.39
CA GLN A 38 -58.18 -3.67 -18.66
C GLN A 38 -58.94 -2.51 -19.26
N LEU A 39 -58.89 -2.38 -20.59
CA LEU A 39 -59.59 -1.34 -21.33
C LEU A 39 -60.46 -1.94 -22.45
N SER A 40 -61.78 -1.93 -22.28
CA SER A 40 -62.73 -2.43 -23.28
C SER A 40 -63.39 -1.29 -24.06
N LYS A 41 -62.87 -1.01 -25.26
CA LYS A 41 -63.46 -0.09 -26.24
C LYS A 41 -64.17 -0.90 -27.34
N ARG A 42 -65.50 -1.01 -27.27
CA ARG A 42 -66.30 -1.71 -28.29
C ARG A 42 -66.72 -0.75 -29.43
N PRO A 43 -66.55 -1.11 -30.71
CA PRO A 43 -67.03 -0.30 -31.83
C PRO A 43 -68.56 -0.09 -31.75
N GLY A 44 -69.03 1.15 -31.93
CA GLY A 44 -70.46 1.50 -31.94
C GLY A 44 -71.10 1.83 -30.58
N MET A 45 -70.42 1.62 -29.44
CA MET A 45 -70.94 1.96 -28.12
C MET A 45 -70.39 3.30 -27.61
N ASN A 46 -71.26 4.14 -27.02
CA ASN A 46 -70.88 5.45 -26.47
C ASN A 46 -70.31 5.38 -25.03
N ARG A 47 -70.27 4.17 -24.45
CA ARG A 47 -69.67 3.92 -23.12
C ARG A 47 -68.46 3.04 -23.26
N VAL A 48 -67.41 3.39 -22.54
CA VAL A 48 -66.15 2.64 -22.42
C VAL A 48 -66.08 2.07 -21.01
N PHE A 49 -65.73 0.79 -20.92
CA PHE A 49 -65.55 0.09 -19.65
C PHE A 49 -64.06 -0.09 -19.40
N LEU A 50 -63.60 0.33 -18.23
CA LEU A 50 -62.22 0.16 -17.79
C LEU A 50 -62.20 -0.41 -16.38
N THR A 51 -61.27 -1.31 -16.11
CA THR A 51 -61.09 -1.89 -14.78
C THR A 51 -59.94 -1.16 -14.11
N LEU A 52 -60.21 -0.46 -13.02
CA LEU A 52 -59.16 0.12 -12.19
C LEU A 52 -58.72 -0.89 -11.15
N ARG A 53 -57.41 -1.08 -11.04
CA ARG A 53 -56.77 -1.84 -9.98
C ARG A 53 -56.03 -0.90 -9.05
N ASP A 54 -56.14 -1.16 -7.76
CA ASP A 54 -55.40 -0.42 -6.74
C ASP A 54 -53.89 -0.75 -6.82
N SER A 55 -53.05 0.23 -6.47
CA SER A 55 -51.59 0.12 -6.53
C SER A 55 -50.99 -0.65 -5.35
N VAL A 56 -51.73 -0.77 -4.24
CA VAL A 56 -51.27 -1.36 -2.97
C VAL A 56 -52.03 -2.64 -2.63
N ALA A 57 -53.33 -2.69 -2.90
CA ALA A 57 -54.21 -3.82 -2.58
C ALA A 57 -54.67 -4.58 -3.84
N ASP A 58 -54.99 -5.87 -3.70
CA ASP A 58 -55.61 -6.66 -4.79
C ASP A 58 -57.11 -6.36 -4.92
N LEU A 59 -57.43 -5.07 -5.12
CA LEU A 59 -58.78 -4.56 -5.27
C LEU A 59 -58.95 -4.05 -6.69
N SER A 60 -60.04 -4.47 -7.33
CA SER A 60 -60.39 -4.06 -8.69
C SER A 60 -61.82 -3.52 -8.71
N VAL A 61 -62.02 -2.36 -9.34
CA VAL A 61 -63.34 -1.75 -9.50
C VAL A 61 -63.57 -1.42 -10.96
N THR A 62 -64.74 -1.81 -11.47
CA THR A 62 -65.16 -1.48 -12.83
C THR A 62 -65.59 -0.03 -12.89
N VAL A 63 -65.02 0.71 -13.82
CA VAL A 63 -65.34 2.10 -14.12
C VAL A 63 -65.96 2.19 -15.50
N THR A 64 -67.04 2.95 -15.61
CA THR A 64 -67.71 3.25 -16.88
C THR A 64 -67.57 4.73 -17.17
N CYS A 65 -67.17 5.07 -18.38
CA CYS A 65 -66.99 6.46 -18.82
C CYS A 65 -67.64 6.69 -20.18
N SER A 66 -67.92 7.95 -20.50
CA SER A 66 -68.32 8.37 -21.84
C SER A 66 -67.13 8.24 -22.80
N ARG A 67 -67.39 7.85 -24.04
CA ARG A 67 -66.37 7.80 -25.09
C ARG A 67 -65.69 9.15 -25.31
N VAL A 68 -66.45 10.25 -25.20
CA VAL A 68 -65.93 11.62 -25.31
C VAL A 68 -64.88 11.91 -24.25
N THR A 69 -65.10 11.48 -23.00
CA THR A 69 -64.15 11.71 -21.89
C THR A 69 -62.81 11.03 -22.15
N VAL A 70 -62.81 9.83 -22.73
CA VAL A 70 -61.58 9.09 -23.05
C VAL A 70 -60.89 9.65 -24.29
N ASP A 71 -61.65 10.02 -25.32
CA ASP A 71 -61.09 10.54 -26.57
C ASP A 71 -60.63 12.01 -26.43
N SER A 72 -61.10 12.72 -25.39
CA SER A 72 -60.64 14.07 -25.02
C SER A 72 -59.32 14.10 -24.25
N LEU A 73 -58.75 12.94 -23.88
CA LEU A 73 -57.48 12.89 -23.18
C LEU A 73 -56.31 13.29 -24.12
N PRO A 74 -55.30 14.02 -23.61
CA PRO A 74 -54.13 14.42 -24.43
C PRO A 74 -53.32 13.23 -24.96
N THR A 75 -53.40 12.10 -24.27
CA THR A 75 -52.65 10.87 -24.57
C THR A 75 -53.63 9.71 -24.61
N PRO A 76 -53.51 8.77 -25.56
CA PRO A 76 -54.37 7.60 -25.59
C PRO A 76 -54.21 6.78 -24.32
N LEU A 77 -55.32 6.49 -23.66
CA LEU A 77 -55.35 5.61 -22.49
C LEU A 77 -54.95 4.19 -22.91
N VAL A 78 -53.89 3.66 -22.29
CA VAL A 78 -53.38 2.30 -22.50
C VAL A 78 -53.55 1.47 -21.23
N GLU A 79 -53.56 0.14 -21.38
CA GLU A 79 -53.50 -0.77 -20.23
C GLU A 79 -52.16 -0.57 -19.51
N GLY A 80 -52.20 -0.52 -18.18
CA GLY A 80 -51.07 -0.17 -17.32
C GLY A 80 -50.96 1.32 -16.98
N ALA A 81 -51.75 2.21 -17.59
CA ALA A 81 -51.70 3.64 -17.26
C ALA A 81 -52.23 3.92 -15.84
N SER A 82 -51.50 4.73 -15.07
CA SER A 82 -51.97 5.25 -13.78
C SER A 82 -52.82 6.50 -14.00
N ILE A 83 -54.06 6.46 -13.52
CA ILE A 83 -55.02 7.56 -13.71
C ILE A 83 -55.69 7.94 -12.40
N VAL A 84 -56.06 9.21 -12.30
CA VAL A 84 -56.92 9.75 -11.25
C VAL A 84 -58.27 10.05 -11.89
N VAL A 85 -59.32 9.43 -11.35
CA VAL A 85 -60.67 9.49 -11.91
C VAL A 85 -61.60 10.15 -10.91
N TYR A 86 -62.30 11.19 -11.36
CA TYR A 86 -63.44 11.72 -10.63
C TYR A 86 -64.68 10.93 -11.00
N ALA A 87 -65.16 10.08 -10.10
CA ALA A 87 -66.26 9.16 -10.40
C ALA A 87 -67.33 9.15 -9.31
N LYS A 88 -68.57 8.88 -9.74
CA LYS A 88 -69.69 8.63 -8.84
C LYS A 88 -69.95 7.12 -8.75
N PRO A 89 -69.96 6.51 -7.56
CA PRO A 89 -70.40 5.13 -7.39
C PRO A 89 -71.83 4.93 -7.87
N SER A 90 -72.06 3.85 -8.59
CA SER A 90 -73.34 3.47 -9.17
C SER A 90 -73.58 1.98 -8.93
N TYR A 91 -74.81 1.65 -8.51
CA TYR A 91 -75.22 0.28 -8.25
C TYR A 91 -76.27 -0.15 -9.27
N TYR A 92 -75.95 -1.16 -10.07
CA TYR A 92 -76.88 -1.67 -11.08
C TYR A 92 -77.74 -2.79 -10.49
N ALA A 93 -78.91 -2.41 -9.95
CA ALA A 93 -79.83 -3.29 -9.23
C ALA A 93 -80.18 -4.63 -9.92
N PRO A 94 -80.36 -4.72 -11.27
CA PRO A 94 -80.69 -5.99 -11.91
C PRO A 94 -79.58 -7.05 -11.87
N ARG A 95 -78.29 -6.66 -11.81
CA ARG A 95 -77.15 -7.59 -11.74
C ARG A 95 -76.39 -7.53 -10.42
N GLY A 96 -76.75 -6.62 -9.53
CA GLY A 96 -76.06 -6.39 -8.27
C GLY A 96 -74.61 -5.94 -8.41
N THR A 97 -74.23 -5.37 -9.56
CA THR A 97 -72.85 -4.96 -9.84
C THR A 97 -72.63 -3.52 -9.39
N LEU A 98 -71.58 -3.29 -8.59
CA LEU A 98 -71.06 -1.97 -8.26
C LEU A 98 -70.11 -1.52 -9.37
N SER A 99 -70.30 -0.30 -9.86
CA SER A 99 -69.35 0.34 -10.76
C SER A 99 -69.17 1.81 -10.41
N LEU A 100 -68.09 2.41 -10.89
CA LEU A 100 -67.84 3.84 -10.79
C LEU A 100 -68.17 4.50 -12.13
N GLU A 101 -69.00 5.53 -12.14
CA GLU A 101 -69.25 6.33 -13.33
C GLU A 101 -68.30 7.53 -13.36
N ALA A 102 -67.30 7.48 -14.24
CA ALA A 102 -66.30 8.52 -14.37
C ALA A 102 -66.85 9.74 -15.11
N ARG A 103 -66.67 10.92 -14.51
CA ARG A 103 -66.97 12.23 -15.10
C ARG A 103 -65.74 12.88 -15.70
N GLU A 104 -64.61 12.75 -15.01
CA GLU A 104 -63.33 13.31 -15.41
C GLU A 104 -62.23 12.27 -15.20
N ILE A 105 -61.32 12.16 -16.17
CA ILE A 105 -60.14 11.30 -16.08
C ILE A 105 -58.93 12.21 -16.25
N ARG A 106 -57.99 12.13 -15.32
CA ARG A 106 -56.68 12.78 -15.41
C ARG A 106 -55.60 11.72 -15.46
N MET A 107 -54.71 11.84 -16.42
CA MET A 107 -53.49 11.04 -16.45
C MET A 107 -52.58 11.54 -15.33
N VAL A 108 -52.11 10.64 -14.47
CA VAL A 108 -51.01 10.98 -13.56
C VAL A 108 -49.75 10.98 -14.43
N GLY A 109 -49.28 12.16 -14.79
CA GLY A 109 -48.05 12.28 -15.56
C GLY A 109 -46.86 11.81 -14.71
N LEU A 110 -45.89 11.15 -15.34
CA LEU A 110 -44.62 10.74 -14.73
C LEU A 110 -43.98 11.86 -13.88
N GLY A 111 -44.15 13.13 -14.28
CA GLY A 111 -43.65 14.29 -13.55
C GLY A 111 -44.21 14.49 -12.14
N GLU A 112 -45.49 14.19 -11.89
CA GLU A 112 -46.08 14.31 -10.55
C GLU A 112 -45.56 13.21 -9.60
N LEU A 113 -45.40 12.00 -10.14
CA LEU A 113 -44.81 10.88 -9.42
C LEU A 113 -43.33 11.15 -9.07
N LEU A 114 -42.56 11.66 -10.03
CA LEU A 114 -41.17 12.09 -9.81
C LEU A 114 -41.08 13.24 -8.81
N ALA A 115 -41.98 14.22 -8.85
CA ALA A 115 -42.03 15.31 -7.87
C ALA A 115 -42.30 14.78 -6.45
N ARG A 116 -43.21 13.82 -6.31
CA ARG A 116 -43.50 13.16 -5.02
C ARG A 116 -42.29 12.36 -4.51
N LEU A 117 -41.57 11.69 -5.41
CA LEU A 117 -40.33 10.98 -5.07
C LEU A 117 -39.23 11.93 -4.62
N GLU A 118 -39.05 13.06 -5.31
CA GLU A 118 -38.07 14.07 -4.93
C GLU A 118 -38.42 14.71 -3.58
N GLN A 119 -39.70 15.01 -3.33
CA GLN A 119 -40.16 15.47 -2.02
C GLN A 119 -39.85 14.44 -0.92
N ARG A 120 -40.12 13.14 -1.18
CA ARG A 120 -39.79 12.07 -0.23
C ARG A 120 -38.29 11.95 -0.02
N ARG A 121 -37.47 12.09 -1.07
CA ARG A 121 -36.00 12.12 -0.97
C ARG A 121 -35.56 13.22 -0.02
N GLN A 122 -36.10 14.43 -0.16
CA GLN A 122 -35.76 15.56 0.70
C GLN A 122 -36.15 15.32 2.16
N LEU A 123 -37.33 14.76 2.42
CA LEU A 123 -37.79 14.44 3.78
C LEU A 123 -36.89 13.39 4.45
N LEU A 124 -36.60 12.27 3.76
CA LEU A 124 -35.75 11.21 4.30
C LEU A 124 -34.29 11.66 4.46
N ALA A 125 -33.81 12.56 3.59
CA ALA A 125 -32.51 13.20 3.73
C ALA A 125 -32.46 14.10 4.98
N ALA A 126 -33.52 14.88 5.23
CA ALA A 126 -33.62 15.74 6.41
C ALA A 126 -33.69 14.95 7.73
N GLU A 127 -34.29 13.75 7.70
CA GLU A 127 -34.24 12.80 8.82
C GLU A 127 -32.85 12.15 9.01
N GLY A 128 -31.93 12.30 8.04
CA GLY A 128 -30.57 11.80 8.11
C GLY A 128 -30.40 10.33 7.70
N LEU A 129 -31.38 9.72 7.01
CA LEU A 129 -31.29 8.32 6.59
C LEU A 129 -30.17 8.06 5.56
N PHE A 130 -29.75 9.11 4.84
CA PHE A 130 -28.73 9.03 3.79
C PHE A 130 -27.34 9.53 4.24
N ASP A 131 -27.15 9.74 5.54
CA ASP A 131 -25.89 10.26 6.08
C ASP A 131 -24.73 9.28 5.83
N ALA A 132 -23.66 9.76 5.19
CA ALA A 132 -22.48 8.98 4.88
C ALA A 132 -21.78 8.44 6.15
N ALA A 133 -21.90 9.14 7.28
CA ALA A 133 -21.29 8.71 8.54
C ALA A 133 -21.92 7.43 9.12
N ARG A 134 -23.12 7.05 8.66
CA ARG A 134 -23.82 5.83 9.10
C ARG A 134 -23.55 4.63 8.21
N LYS A 135 -23.00 4.87 7.02
CA LYS A 135 -22.71 3.81 6.05
C LYS A 135 -21.60 2.91 6.57
N ARG A 136 -21.80 1.61 6.48
CA ARG A 136 -20.87 0.59 6.97
C ARG A 136 -19.86 0.20 5.88
N PRO A 137 -18.59 -0.01 6.24
CA PRO A 137 -17.64 -0.58 5.29
C PRO A 137 -18.00 -2.03 4.97
N LEU A 138 -17.74 -2.44 3.73
CA LEU A 138 -17.88 -3.85 3.35
C LEU A 138 -16.82 -4.70 4.06
N PRO A 139 -17.18 -5.95 4.45
CA PRO A 139 -16.19 -6.90 4.94
C PRO A 139 -15.16 -7.17 3.84
N PHE A 140 -13.87 -7.23 4.21
CA PHE A 140 -12.80 -7.50 3.24
C PHE A 140 -12.95 -8.87 2.58
N LEU A 141 -13.35 -9.89 3.35
CA LEU A 141 -13.57 -11.26 2.90
C LEU A 141 -14.88 -11.79 3.49
N PRO A 142 -16.03 -11.57 2.80
CA PRO A 142 -17.29 -12.15 3.23
C PRO A 142 -17.26 -13.67 3.06
N ARG A 143 -17.74 -14.40 4.07
CA ARG A 143 -17.92 -15.86 4.02
C ARG A 143 -19.20 -16.20 3.29
N THR A 144 -20.29 -15.51 3.64
CA THR A 144 -21.60 -15.68 3.01
C THR A 144 -22.16 -14.35 2.55
N VAL A 145 -22.55 -14.29 1.28
CA VAL A 145 -23.21 -13.14 0.67
C VAL A 145 -24.70 -13.45 0.52
N GLY A 146 -25.55 -12.64 1.15
CA GLY A 146 -26.98 -12.67 0.93
C GLY A 146 -27.31 -12.02 -0.41
N LEU A 147 -28.13 -12.65 -1.25
CA LEU A 147 -28.53 -12.10 -2.55
C LEU A 147 -30.06 -12.03 -2.63
N VAL A 148 -30.60 -10.81 -2.75
CA VAL A 148 -32.00 -10.59 -3.07
C VAL A 148 -32.12 -10.32 -4.56
N THR A 149 -32.80 -11.22 -5.28
CA THR A 149 -32.98 -11.14 -6.74
C THR A 149 -34.20 -11.93 -7.20
N ALA A 150 -34.69 -11.65 -8.42
CA ALA A 150 -35.75 -12.45 -9.03
C ALA A 150 -35.21 -13.84 -9.42
N PRO A 151 -36.00 -14.93 -9.22
CA PRO A 151 -35.56 -16.29 -9.47
C PRO A 151 -35.23 -16.54 -10.95
N GLY A 152 -34.05 -17.09 -11.22
CA GLY A 152 -33.59 -17.40 -12.58
C GLY A 152 -33.23 -16.18 -13.42
N SER A 153 -33.14 -15.00 -12.81
CA SER A 153 -32.84 -13.76 -13.53
C SER A 153 -31.41 -13.73 -14.08
N ALA A 154 -31.17 -12.87 -15.07
CA ALA A 154 -29.81 -12.60 -15.54
C ALA A 154 -28.96 -12.00 -14.41
N ALA A 155 -29.53 -11.12 -13.58
CA ALA A 155 -28.83 -10.51 -12.45
C ALA A 155 -28.38 -11.55 -11.42
N GLU A 156 -29.19 -12.58 -11.13
CA GLU A 156 -28.79 -13.69 -10.25
C GLU A 156 -27.56 -14.41 -10.79
N ARG A 157 -27.61 -14.83 -12.07
CA ARG A 157 -26.51 -15.54 -12.72
C ARG A 157 -25.24 -14.69 -12.78
N ASP A 158 -25.38 -13.42 -13.12
CA ASP A 158 -24.28 -12.47 -13.20
C ASP A 158 -23.57 -12.30 -11.87
N VAL A 159 -24.30 -12.12 -10.77
CA VAL A 159 -23.70 -11.97 -9.43
C VAL A 159 -23.00 -13.26 -9.01
N LEU A 160 -23.68 -14.40 -9.13
CA LEU A 160 -23.17 -15.69 -8.68
C LEU A 160 -21.94 -16.13 -9.49
N GLU A 161 -21.95 -15.99 -10.81
CA GLU A 161 -20.84 -16.43 -11.67
C GLU A 161 -19.61 -15.53 -11.48
N ASN A 162 -19.79 -14.20 -11.46
CA ASN A 162 -18.66 -13.28 -11.25
C ASN A 162 -18.05 -13.45 -9.86
N ALA A 163 -18.86 -13.66 -8.83
CA ALA A 163 -18.37 -13.89 -7.49
C ALA A 163 -17.63 -15.23 -7.35
N ARG A 164 -18.20 -16.34 -7.86
CA ARG A 164 -17.55 -17.66 -7.82
C ARG A 164 -16.26 -17.70 -8.63
N ARG A 165 -16.19 -16.95 -9.74
CA ARG A 165 -14.95 -16.82 -10.54
C ARG A 165 -13.84 -16.11 -9.78
N ARG A 166 -14.18 -15.07 -9.00
CA ARG A 166 -13.23 -14.28 -8.20
C ARG A 166 -12.82 -14.97 -6.90
N TRP A 167 -13.77 -15.63 -6.24
CA TRP A 167 -13.54 -16.36 -5.00
C TRP A 167 -14.43 -17.62 -4.93
N PRO A 168 -13.93 -18.80 -5.34
CA PRO A 168 -14.74 -20.01 -5.41
C PRO A 168 -15.33 -20.51 -4.09
N ALA A 169 -14.75 -20.11 -2.95
CA ALA A 169 -15.17 -20.52 -1.62
C ALA A 169 -16.28 -19.64 -1.00
N VAL A 170 -16.75 -18.61 -1.72
CA VAL A 170 -17.80 -17.70 -1.20
C VAL A 170 -19.13 -18.45 -1.24
N SER A 171 -19.84 -18.40 -0.13
CA SER A 171 -21.17 -19.00 -0.01
C SER A 171 -22.23 -17.95 -0.33
N PHE A 172 -23.37 -18.38 -0.87
CA PHE A 172 -24.48 -17.49 -1.20
C PHE A 172 -25.76 -18.00 -0.59
N GLU A 173 -26.47 -17.12 0.12
CA GLU A 173 -27.83 -17.35 0.58
C GLU A 173 -28.77 -16.49 -0.27
N VAL A 174 -29.58 -17.12 -1.12
CA VAL A 174 -30.41 -16.41 -2.11
C VAL A 174 -31.83 -16.28 -1.58
N ALA A 175 -32.30 -15.04 -1.46
CA ALA A 175 -33.67 -14.72 -1.11
C ALA A 175 -34.43 -14.17 -2.32
N HIS A 176 -35.29 -15.01 -2.89
CA HIS A 176 -36.06 -14.63 -4.06
C HIS A 176 -37.20 -13.66 -3.70
N ALA A 177 -37.28 -12.56 -4.45
CA ALA A 177 -38.35 -11.58 -4.38
C ALA A 177 -38.72 -11.11 -5.79
N THR A 178 -39.97 -10.67 -5.97
CA THR A 178 -40.34 -9.95 -7.19
C THR A 178 -39.58 -8.63 -7.26
N MET A 179 -38.97 -8.35 -8.41
CA MET A 179 -38.14 -7.16 -8.64
C MET A 179 -38.85 -6.07 -9.45
N GLN A 180 -40.16 -6.21 -9.63
CA GLN A 180 -41.02 -5.29 -10.35
C GLN A 180 -42.48 -5.46 -9.89
N GLY A 181 -43.29 -4.44 -10.14
CA GLY A 181 -44.71 -4.43 -9.78
C GLY A 181 -44.97 -4.17 -8.29
N THR A 182 -46.24 -4.29 -7.91
CA THR A 182 -46.76 -3.82 -6.61
C THR A 182 -46.30 -4.68 -5.42
N ARG A 183 -46.01 -5.96 -5.64
CA ARG A 183 -45.53 -6.89 -4.58
C ARG A 183 -44.04 -6.75 -4.27
N CYS A 184 -43.28 -6.06 -5.13
CA CYS A 184 -41.83 -5.94 -5.02
C CYS A 184 -41.39 -5.40 -3.66
N ALA A 185 -41.98 -4.30 -3.20
CA ALA A 185 -41.58 -3.67 -1.94
C ALA A 185 -41.75 -4.60 -0.73
N GLY A 186 -42.90 -5.26 -0.62
CA GLY A 186 -43.19 -6.18 0.48
C GLY A 186 -42.28 -7.42 0.48
N GLU A 187 -42.12 -8.07 -0.67
CA GLU A 187 -41.31 -9.28 -0.80
C GLU A 187 -39.81 -9.00 -0.59
N VAL A 188 -39.29 -7.87 -1.09
CA VAL A 188 -37.90 -7.47 -0.85
C VAL A 188 -37.66 -7.15 0.64
N ILE A 189 -38.59 -6.48 1.31
CA ILE A 189 -38.49 -6.22 2.77
C ILE A 189 -38.46 -7.54 3.55
N GLU A 190 -39.31 -8.51 3.19
CA GLU A 190 -39.32 -9.83 3.83
C GLU A 190 -38.01 -10.59 3.59
N ALA A 191 -37.51 -10.58 2.36
CA ALA A 191 -36.22 -11.17 1.99
C ALA A 191 -35.05 -10.54 2.75
N LEU A 192 -35.00 -9.21 2.87
CA LEU A 192 -33.99 -8.49 3.64
C LEU A 192 -34.00 -8.88 5.12
N ARG A 193 -35.19 -8.95 5.73
CA ARG A 193 -35.32 -9.39 7.13
C ARG A 193 -34.92 -10.84 7.34
N ARG A 194 -35.21 -11.71 6.36
CA ARG A 194 -34.80 -13.12 6.42
C ARG A 194 -33.27 -13.25 6.43
N LEU A 195 -32.59 -12.50 5.55
CA LEU A 195 -31.12 -12.50 5.45
C LEU A 195 -30.45 -11.86 6.67
N GLU A 196 -31.02 -10.80 7.23
CA GLU A 196 -30.52 -10.17 8.47
C GLU A 196 -30.61 -11.08 9.70
N ASN A 197 -31.62 -11.96 9.74
CA ASN A 197 -31.79 -12.91 10.84
C ASN A 197 -30.82 -14.11 10.75
N ASP A 198 -30.12 -14.28 9.63
CA ASP A 198 -29.10 -15.31 9.45
C ASP A 198 -27.73 -14.76 9.88
N PRO A 199 -27.15 -15.26 10.99
CA PRO A 199 -25.86 -14.77 11.49
C PRO A 199 -24.67 -15.11 10.58
N GLU A 200 -24.83 -16.03 9.61
CA GLU A 200 -23.76 -16.38 8.69
C GLU A 200 -23.63 -15.37 7.54
N VAL A 201 -24.63 -14.50 7.32
CA VAL A 201 -24.65 -13.52 6.22
C VAL A 201 -23.89 -12.25 6.61
N ASP A 202 -22.74 -12.04 5.96
CA ASP A 202 -21.85 -10.91 6.26
C ASP A 202 -22.19 -9.62 5.48
N VAL A 203 -22.91 -9.76 4.36
CA VAL A 203 -23.26 -8.66 3.45
C VAL A 203 -24.45 -9.06 2.59
N ILE A 204 -25.36 -8.12 2.32
CA ILE A 204 -26.56 -8.37 1.52
C ILE A 204 -26.50 -7.54 0.23
N VAL A 205 -26.72 -8.18 -0.91
CA VAL A 205 -26.79 -7.55 -2.23
C VAL A 205 -28.23 -7.57 -2.70
N VAL A 206 -28.79 -6.40 -3.02
CA VAL A 206 -30.08 -6.29 -3.71
C VAL A 206 -29.80 -6.02 -5.17
N ALA A 207 -30.08 -7.01 -6.02
CA ALA A 207 -29.77 -6.96 -7.44
C ALA A 207 -31.04 -7.02 -8.28
N ARG A 208 -31.07 -6.16 -9.30
CA ARG A 208 -32.10 -6.19 -10.34
C ARG A 208 -31.44 -6.28 -11.71
N GLY A 209 -32.06 -7.02 -12.62
CA GLY A 209 -31.69 -6.99 -14.04
C GLY A 209 -32.19 -5.73 -14.76
N GLY A 210 -31.99 -5.68 -16.08
CA GLY A 210 -32.54 -4.60 -16.89
C GLY A 210 -34.07 -4.50 -16.80
N GLY A 211 -34.61 -3.33 -17.14
CA GLY A 211 -36.04 -3.09 -17.32
C GLY A 211 -36.32 -1.60 -17.45
N SER A 212 -37.59 -1.23 -17.42
CA SER A 212 -37.99 0.17 -17.58
C SER A 212 -37.70 1.00 -16.32
N VAL A 213 -37.74 2.32 -16.46
CA VAL A 213 -37.68 3.27 -15.33
C VAL A 213 -38.85 3.06 -14.38
N GLU A 214 -40.03 2.67 -14.89
CA GLU A 214 -41.22 2.41 -14.09
C GLU A 214 -41.02 1.22 -13.14
N ASP A 215 -40.27 0.22 -13.57
CA ASP A 215 -39.94 -0.93 -12.74
C ASP A 215 -38.98 -0.56 -11.58
N LEU A 216 -38.35 0.64 -11.59
CA LEU A 216 -37.47 1.12 -10.50
C LEU A 216 -38.26 1.75 -9.35
N LEU A 217 -39.51 2.16 -9.61
CA LEU A 217 -40.35 2.87 -8.64
C LEU A 217 -40.55 2.10 -7.32
N PRO A 218 -40.75 0.77 -7.30
CA PRO A 218 -40.92 0.02 -6.06
C PRO A 218 -39.71 0.10 -5.11
N PHE A 219 -38.50 0.32 -5.63
CA PHE A 219 -37.28 0.48 -4.82
C PHE A 219 -37.16 1.88 -4.19
N SER A 220 -38.13 2.75 -4.42
CA SER A 220 -38.27 4.04 -3.75
C SER A 220 -39.42 4.06 -2.72
N ASP A 221 -39.86 2.87 -2.30
CA ASP A 221 -40.79 2.71 -1.19
C ASP A 221 -40.14 3.12 0.14
N GLU A 222 -40.90 3.83 0.96
CA GLU A 222 -40.40 4.34 2.24
C GLU A 222 -40.17 3.21 3.25
N GLY A 223 -41.03 2.19 3.27
CA GLY A 223 -40.88 1.03 4.14
C GLY A 223 -39.60 0.27 3.82
N MET A 224 -39.25 0.15 2.54
CA MET A 224 -38.01 -0.47 2.10
C MET A 224 -36.78 0.33 2.54
N VAL A 225 -36.78 1.65 2.31
CA VAL A 225 -35.67 2.53 2.69
C VAL A 225 -35.43 2.50 4.21
N ARG A 226 -36.50 2.57 5.01
CA ARG A 226 -36.41 2.49 6.47
C ARG A 226 -35.96 1.10 6.94
N THR A 227 -36.35 0.04 6.23
CA THR A 227 -35.88 -1.32 6.54
C THR A 227 -34.38 -1.41 6.34
N VAL A 228 -33.85 -1.00 5.18
CA VAL A 228 -32.40 -1.02 4.91
C VAL A 228 -31.63 -0.18 5.92
N HIS A 229 -32.13 1.01 6.27
CA HIS A 229 -31.52 1.86 7.30
C HIS A 229 -31.41 1.15 8.66
N ALA A 230 -32.34 0.26 9.00
CA ALA A 230 -32.39 -0.43 10.29
C ALA A 230 -31.54 -1.72 10.35
N LEU A 231 -31.11 -2.25 9.20
CA LEU A 231 -30.30 -3.48 9.14
C LEU A 231 -28.96 -3.31 9.83
N ARG A 232 -28.35 -4.39 10.33
CA ARG A 232 -26.99 -4.42 10.90
C ARG A 232 -25.99 -4.97 9.90
N THR A 233 -26.45 -5.81 8.99
CA THR A 233 -25.64 -6.32 7.89
C THR A 233 -25.50 -5.26 6.80
N PRO A 234 -24.28 -5.00 6.28
CA PRO A 234 -24.07 -4.04 5.19
C PRO A 234 -24.85 -4.39 3.93
N VAL A 235 -25.42 -3.40 3.26
CA VAL A 235 -26.24 -3.56 2.06
C VAL A 235 -25.59 -2.92 0.84
N VAL A 236 -25.55 -3.68 -0.26
CA VAL A 236 -25.13 -3.24 -1.58
C VAL A 236 -26.33 -3.16 -2.51
N SER A 237 -26.58 -1.97 -3.06
CA SER A 237 -27.62 -1.80 -4.10
C SER A 237 -27.02 -1.97 -5.49
N ALA A 238 -27.62 -2.83 -6.30
CA ALA A 238 -27.23 -3.14 -7.68
C ALA A 238 -28.46 -3.13 -8.60
N ILE A 239 -29.23 -2.04 -8.53
CA ILE A 239 -30.55 -1.93 -9.15
C ILE A 239 -30.56 -0.93 -10.32
N GLY A 240 -30.02 0.27 -10.11
CA GLY A 240 -30.07 1.37 -11.08
C GLY A 240 -28.77 1.53 -11.87
N HIS A 241 -28.91 1.99 -13.11
CA HIS A 241 -27.81 2.60 -13.87
C HIS A 241 -28.02 4.12 -13.89
N GLU A 242 -26.96 4.90 -14.06
CA GLU A 242 -27.13 6.35 -14.25
C GLU A 242 -27.94 6.62 -15.54
N PRO A 243 -28.95 7.52 -15.51
CA PRO A 243 -29.30 8.49 -14.45
C PRO A 243 -30.37 8.04 -13.43
N ASP A 244 -30.98 6.86 -13.60
CA ASP A 244 -32.16 6.45 -12.83
C ASP A 244 -31.79 5.86 -11.46
N THR A 245 -31.73 6.72 -10.44
CA THR A 245 -31.26 6.36 -9.08
C THR A 245 -32.44 6.22 -8.11
N PRO A 246 -32.84 5.01 -7.70
CA PRO A 246 -33.91 4.82 -6.73
C PRO A 246 -33.49 5.27 -5.32
N LEU A 247 -34.46 5.53 -4.44
CA LEU A 247 -34.15 5.94 -3.05
C LEU A 247 -33.33 4.89 -2.28
N LEU A 248 -33.45 3.61 -2.64
CA LEU A 248 -32.63 2.53 -2.06
C LEU A 248 -31.12 2.77 -2.23
N ASP A 249 -30.68 3.31 -3.38
CA ASP A 249 -29.26 3.55 -3.66
C ASP A 249 -28.64 4.57 -2.69
N TYR A 250 -29.44 5.51 -2.18
CA TYR A 250 -28.98 6.53 -1.25
C TYR A 250 -28.79 5.99 0.17
N VAL A 251 -29.67 5.06 0.60
CA VAL A 251 -29.60 4.45 1.93
C VAL A 251 -28.65 3.27 2.00
N ALA A 252 -28.41 2.57 0.88
CA ALA A 252 -27.44 1.48 0.82
C ALA A 252 -26.03 1.95 1.21
N ASP A 253 -25.27 1.07 1.85
CA ASP A 253 -23.90 1.34 2.27
C ASP A 253 -22.99 1.53 1.07
N VAL A 254 -23.16 0.67 0.06
CA VAL A 254 -22.44 0.75 -1.21
C VAL A 254 -23.41 0.68 -2.38
N ARG A 255 -23.23 1.58 -3.33
CA ARG A 255 -23.91 1.55 -4.63
C ARG A 255 -23.02 0.87 -5.66
N ALA A 256 -23.57 -0.09 -6.37
CA ALA A 256 -22.98 -0.73 -7.54
C ALA A 256 -23.78 -0.36 -8.79
N SER A 257 -23.10 -0.09 -9.90
CA SER A 257 -23.75 0.34 -11.14
C SER A 257 -24.46 -0.79 -11.89
N THR A 258 -24.09 -2.04 -11.62
CA THR A 258 -24.66 -3.24 -12.23
C THR A 258 -24.56 -4.43 -11.26
N PRO A 259 -25.35 -5.50 -11.48
CA PRO A 259 -25.18 -6.75 -10.73
C PRO A 259 -23.74 -7.30 -10.80
N THR A 260 -23.06 -7.18 -11.94
CA THR A 260 -21.65 -7.60 -12.07
C THR A 260 -20.70 -6.72 -11.26
N ASP A 261 -20.94 -5.40 -11.18
CA ASP A 261 -20.16 -4.47 -10.37
C ASP A 261 -20.33 -4.77 -8.88
N ALA A 262 -21.53 -5.17 -8.44
CA ALA A 262 -21.76 -5.58 -7.06
C ALA A 262 -20.91 -6.80 -6.68
N ALA A 263 -20.86 -7.83 -7.53
CA ALA A 263 -20.00 -8.98 -7.29
C ALA A 263 -18.52 -8.60 -7.17
N LYS A 264 -18.05 -7.65 -7.99
CA LYS A 264 -16.65 -7.18 -7.95
C LYS A 264 -16.33 -6.40 -6.68
N ARG A 265 -17.26 -5.59 -6.18
CA ARG A 265 -17.09 -4.77 -4.97
C ARG A 265 -17.19 -5.59 -3.69
N VAL A 266 -18.06 -6.59 -3.68
CA VAL A 266 -18.29 -7.44 -2.51
C VAL A 266 -17.21 -8.50 -2.36
N VAL A 267 -16.76 -9.10 -3.47
CA VAL A 267 -15.84 -10.23 -3.45
C VAL A 267 -14.48 -9.83 -4.03
N PRO A 268 -13.38 -9.92 -3.25
CA PRO A 268 -12.03 -9.65 -3.76
C PRO A 268 -11.60 -10.72 -4.79
N ASP A 269 -10.63 -10.40 -5.62
CA ASP A 269 -10.07 -11.34 -6.59
C ASP A 269 -8.98 -12.19 -5.95
N VAL A 270 -9.24 -13.48 -5.74
CA VAL A 270 -8.28 -14.38 -5.07
C VAL A 270 -6.97 -14.49 -5.84
N ALA A 271 -7.00 -14.38 -7.17
CA ALA A 271 -5.80 -14.50 -7.98
C ALA A 271 -4.88 -13.28 -7.80
N GLU A 272 -5.47 -12.09 -7.67
CA GLU A 272 -4.75 -10.86 -7.38
C GLU A 272 -4.13 -10.89 -5.98
N GLU A 273 -4.91 -11.28 -4.96
CA GLU A 273 -4.44 -11.39 -3.58
C GLU A 273 -3.30 -12.42 -3.43
N LEU A 274 -3.45 -13.61 -4.02
CA LEU A 274 -2.40 -14.63 -4.03
C LEU A 274 -1.14 -14.17 -4.77
N SER A 275 -1.30 -13.40 -5.85
CA SER A 275 -0.17 -12.81 -6.58
C SER A 275 0.55 -11.77 -5.72
N GLY A 276 -0.19 -10.93 -4.99
CA GLY A 276 0.37 -9.97 -4.05
C GLY A 276 1.16 -10.62 -2.92
N VAL A 277 0.65 -11.73 -2.36
CA VAL A 277 1.35 -12.55 -1.36
C VAL A 277 2.62 -13.17 -1.94
N ALA A 278 2.54 -13.77 -3.14
CA ALA A 278 3.70 -14.38 -3.81
C ALA A 278 4.79 -13.34 -4.08
N TRP A 279 4.43 -12.18 -4.60
CA TRP A 279 5.35 -11.06 -4.85
C TRP A 279 6.00 -10.57 -3.55
N SER A 280 5.21 -10.39 -2.50
CA SER A 280 5.72 -9.94 -1.19
C SER A 280 6.69 -10.95 -0.59
N ARG A 281 6.40 -12.26 -0.71
CA ARG A 281 7.30 -13.34 -0.27
C ARG A 281 8.61 -13.33 -1.03
N GLU A 282 8.58 -13.17 -2.34
CA GLU A 282 9.79 -13.14 -3.15
C GLU A 282 10.65 -11.92 -2.84
N ARG A 283 10.03 -10.75 -2.72
CA ARG A 283 10.70 -9.53 -2.29
C ARG A 283 11.36 -9.67 -0.92
N LEU A 284 10.67 -10.28 0.05
CA LEU A 284 11.23 -10.54 1.38
C LEU A 284 12.45 -11.47 1.31
N ARG A 285 12.39 -12.54 0.51
CA ARG A 285 13.54 -13.45 0.33
C ARG A 285 14.75 -12.74 -0.23
N THR A 286 14.58 -11.95 -1.29
CA THR A 286 15.68 -11.22 -1.91
C THR A 286 16.33 -10.23 -0.94
N LEU A 287 15.53 -9.49 -0.17
CA LEU A 287 16.04 -8.56 0.84
C LEU A 287 16.77 -9.27 1.98
N LEU A 288 16.25 -10.40 2.45
CA LEU A 288 16.89 -11.21 3.48
C LEU A 288 18.21 -11.82 2.99
N ALA A 289 18.24 -12.38 1.78
CA ALA A 289 19.45 -12.92 1.18
C ALA A 289 20.54 -11.85 1.06
N ALA A 290 20.20 -10.68 0.51
CA ALA A 290 21.13 -9.56 0.39
C ALA A 290 21.58 -8.99 1.75
N ARG A 291 20.74 -9.09 2.79
CA ARG A 291 21.15 -8.73 4.15
C ARG A 291 22.15 -9.74 4.71
N LEU A 292 21.84 -11.04 4.61
CA LEU A 292 22.72 -12.11 5.08
C LEU A 292 24.07 -12.09 4.37
N GLU A 293 24.07 -11.89 3.05
CA GLU A 293 25.31 -11.80 2.26
C GLU A 293 26.18 -10.62 2.69
N ARG A 294 25.58 -9.45 2.98
CA ARG A 294 26.32 -8.29 3.50
C ARG A 294 26.90 -8.53 4.89
N GLU A 295 26.14 -9.14 5.79
CA GLU A 295 26.64 -9.47 7.13
C GLU A 295 27.76 -10.51 7.04
N GLN A 296 27.62 -11.51 6.17
CA GLN A 296 28.64 -12.53 5.94
C GLN A 296 29.93 -11.90 5.40
N HIS A 297 29.85 -11.04 4.37
CA HIS A 297 31.01 -10.31 3.85
C HIS A 297 31.67 -9.44 4.92
N THR A 298 30.88 -8.82 5.80
CA THR A 298 31.42 -8.00 6.90
C THR A 298 32.20 -8.86 7.90
N LEU A 299 31.67 -10.03 8.26
CA LEU A 299 32.36 -10.99 9.11
C LEU A 299 33.65 -11.51 8.46
N ASP A 300 33.61 -11.86 7.18
CA ASP A 300 34.78 -12.35 6.45
C ASP A 300 35.85 -11.27 6.30
N ALA A 301 35.45 -10.02 6.08
CA ALA A 301 36.35 -8.87 6.04
C ALA A 301 37.00 -8.60 7.42
N LEU A 302 36.26 -8.77 8.52
CA LEU A 302 36.83 -8.63 9.87
C LEU A 302 37.81 -9.76 10.20
N ARG A 303 37.46 -11.01 9.82
CA ARG A 303 38.29 -12.20 10.05
C ARG A 303 39.57 -12.19 9.22
N SER A 304 39.54 -11.62 8.01
CA SER A 304 40.70 -11.55 7.12
C SER A 304 41.70 -10.44 7.47
N ARG A 305 41.37 -9.53 8.41
CA ARG A 305 42.32 -8.50 8.85
C ARG A 305 43.55 -9.14 9.49
N PRO A 306 44.79 -8.70 9.18
CA PRO A 306 46.01 -9.30 9.71
C PRO A 306 46.02 -9.45 11.24
N ALA A 307 45.51 -8.46 11.97
CA ALA A 307 45.42 -8.49 13.44
C ALA A 307 44.53 -9.63 13.99
N MET A 308 43.54 -10.09 13.22
CA MET A 308 42.66 -11.21 13.58
C MET A 308 43.07 -12.53 12.92
N ALA A 309 43.66 -12.48 11.72
CA ALA A 309 44.05 -13.66 10.94
C ALA A 309 45.39 -14.28 11.39
N ASP A 310 46.39 -13.45 11.72
CA ASP A 310 47.62 -13.90 12.37
C ASP A 310 48.09 -12.85 13.39
N PRO A 311 47.81 -13.06 14.69
CA PRO A 311 48.25 -12.16 15.76
C PRO A 311 49.77 -11.93 15.80
N ARG A 312 50.57 -12.83 15.20
CA ARG A 312 52.03 -12.72 15.16
C ARG A 312 52.52 -11.71 14.14
N TYR A 313 51.74 -11.35 13.13
CA TYR A 313 52.17 -10.41 12.08
C TYR A 313 52.70 -9.08 12.66
N LEU A 314 51.99 -8.52 13.65
CA LEU A 314 52.40 -7.29 14.34
C LEU A 314 53.66 -7.48 15.19
N LEU A 315 53.89 -8.69 15.71
CA LEU A 315 55.09 -9.02 16.49
C LEU A 315 56.28 -9.29 15.58
N ASP A 316 56.08 -9.94 14.44
CA ASP A 316 57.12 -10.28 13.47
C ASP A 316 57.69 -9.00 12.82
N GLU A 317 56.85 -8.03 12.49
CA GLU A 317 57.29 -6.71 12.01
C GLU A 317 58.19 -6.02 13.04
N ARG A 318 57.76 -5.98 14.31
CA ARG A 318 58.54 -5.37 15.41
C ARG A 318 59.81 -6.16 15.73
N ALA A 319 59.77 -7.47 15.65
CA ALA A 319 60.94 -8.33 15.81
C ALA A 319 61.96 -8.04 14.70
N GLY A 320 61.51 -7.89 13.45
CA GLY A 320 62.33 -7.50 12.32
C GLY A 320 63.00 -6.13 12.51
N GLU A 321 62.24 -5.12 12.96
CA GLU A 321 62.77 -3.79 13.29
C GLU A 321 63.86 -3.85 14.38
N LEU A 322 63.61 -4.60 15.46
CA LEU A 322 64.57 -4.79 16.55
C LEU A 322 65.86 -5.47 16.08
N LEU A 323 65.74 -6.50 15.24
CA LEU A 323 66.89 -7.18 14.65
C LEU A 323 67.72 -6.21 13.78
N ALA A 324 67.05 -5.43 12.92
CA ALA A 324 67.72 -4.46 12.06
C ALA A 324 68.42 -3.34 12.86
N LEU A 325 67.77 -2.83 13.92
CA LEU A 325 68.37 -1.84 14.82
C LEU A 325 69.57 -2.41 15.58
N ARG A 326 69.45 -3.62 16.10
CA ARG A 326 70.55 -4.33 16.78
C ARG A 326 71.75 -4.51 15.85
N ASP A 327 71.52 -4.96 14.61
CA ASP A 327 72.59 -5.22 13.65
C ASP A 327 73.24 -3.92 13.17
N ARG A 328 72.47 -2.83 13.06
CA ARG A 328 73.01 -1.48 12.82
C ARG A 328 73.86 -1.00 13.99
N ALA A 329 73.40 -1.16 15.23
CA ALA A 329 74.14 -0.76 16.43
C ALA A 329 75.46 -1.52 16.55
N ARG A 330 75.46 -2.84 16.32
CA ARG A 330 76.66 -3.67 16.32
C ARG A 330 77.66 -3.25 15.24
N ARG A 331 77.21 -3.02 14.01
CA ARG A 331 78.09 -2.52 12.93
C ARG A 331 78.67 -1.15 13.25
N SER A 332 77.85 -0.23 13.75
CA SER A 332 78.30 1.12 14.11
C SER A 332 79.33 1.09 15.24
N LEU A 333 79.10 0.26 16.27
CA LEU A 333 80.05 0.07 17.36
C LEU A 333 81.34 -0.60 16.87
N GLY A 334 81.24 -1.65 16.05
CA GLY A 334 82.39 -2.33 15.43
C GLY A 334 83.28 -1.35 14.68
N HIS A 335 82.72 -0.56 13.77
CA HIS A 335 83.48 0.47 13.03
C HIS A 335 84.11 1.55 13.92
N ARG A 336 83.54 1.83 15.10
CA ARG A 336 84.17 2.75 16.07
C ARG A 336 85.35 2.09 16.78
N LEU A 337 85.22 0.83 17.15
CA LEU A 337 86.28 0.06 17.78
C LEU A 337 87.45 -0.19 16.81
N ASP A 338 87.17 -0.54 15.56
CA ASP A 338 88.20 -0.74 14.53
C ASP A 338 89.01 0.55 14.31
N ARG A 339 88.33 1.69 14.15
CA ARG A 339 89.00 3.00 14.01
C ARG A 339 89.85 3.35 15.24
N ALA A 340 89.35 3.08 16.44
CA ALA A 340 90.11 3.34 17.66
C ALA A 340 91.34 2.43 17.76
N ALA A 341 91.24 1.17 17.32
CA ALA A 341 92.38 0.26 17.24
C ALA A 341 93.42 0.76 16.22
N ASP A 342 92.99 1.15 15.02
CA ASP A 342 93.85 1.73 13.99
C ASP A 342 94.56 3.01 14.48
N GLU A 343 93.86 3.88 15.22
CA GLU A 343 94.43 5.08 15.85
C GLU A 343 95.52 4.73 16.87
N ILE A 344 95.28 3.73 17.73
CA ILE A 344 96.27 3.25 18.70
C ILE A 344 97.51 2.71 17.98
N ASP A 345 97.33 1.88 16.95
CA ASP A 345 98.44 1.30 16.19
C ASP A 345 99.24 2.37 15.44
N HIS A 346 98.56 3.36 14.86
CA HIS A 346 99.19 4.51 14.23
C HIS A 346 100.00 5.35 15.22
N HIS A 347 99.44 5.65 16.40
CA HIS A 347 100.17 6.35 17.47
C HIS A 347 101.39 5.56 17.94
N ARG A 348 101.28 4.22 18.05
CA ARG A 348 102.38 3.35 18.41
C ARG A 348 103.48 3.34 17.35
N ALA A 349 103.11 3.29 16.07
CA ALA A 349 104.05 3.37 14.96
C ALA A 349 104.78 4.73 14.94
N ARG A 350 104.05 5.82 15.16
CA ARG A 350 104.62 7.18 15.25
C ARG A 350 105.59 7.31 16.43
N ALA A 351 105.22 6.80 17.61
CA ALA A 351 106.09 6.80 18.78
C ALA A 351 107.39 6.00 18.54
N ARG A 352 107.32 4.87 17.83
CA ARG A 352 108.51 4.11 17.41
C ARG A 352 109.37 4.87 16.40
N ALA A 353 108.77 5.49 15.39
CA ALA A 353 109.49 6.23 14.35
C ALA A 353 110.24 7.46 14.91
N LEU A 354 109.69 8.10 15.94
CA LEU A 354 110.31 9.26 16.62
C LEU A 354 111.28 8.86 17.74
N SER A 355 111.49 7.56 17.98
CA SER A 355 112.41 7.09 19.02
C SER A 355 113.86 7.32 18.58
N PRO A 356 114.66 8.12 19.33
CA PRO A 356 116.09 8.32 19.04
C PRO A 356 116.87 7.00 19.00
N LEU A 357 116.41 5.99 19.75
CA LEU A 357 117.00 4.66 19.77
C LEU A 357 116.82 3.92 18.44
N GLU A 358 115.68 4.08 17.76
CA GLU A 358 115.45 3.46 16.45
C GLU A 358 116.30 4.14 15.36
N THR A 359 116.50 5.46 15.45
CA THR A 359 117.46 6.17 14.58
C THR A 359 118.88 5.65 14.78
N LEU A 360 119.32 5.44 16.04
CA LEU A 360 120.63 4.85 16.33
C LEU A 360 120.76 3.40 15.80
N ARG A 361 119.70 2.58 15.93
CA ARG A 361 119.67 1.19 15.40
C ARG A 361 119.78 1.08 13.89
N ARG A 362 119.38 2.12 13.15
CA ARG A 362 119.53 2.19 11.69
C ARG A 362 120.96 2.49 11.23
N GLY A 363 121.92 2.57 12.15
CA GLY A 363 123.33 2.79 11.84
C GLY A 363 123.76 4.26 11.87
N TYR A 364 122.87 5.16 12.31
CA TYR A 364 123.25 6.54 12.61
C TYR A 364 123.89 6.62 13.98
N ALA A 365 124.79 7.59 14.16
CA ALA A 365 125.41 7.87 15.42
C ALA A 365 125.24 9.35 15.78
N VAL A 366 125.13 9.65 17.06
CA VAL A 366 125.07 11.01 17.57
C VAL A 366 126.44 11.39 18.09
N LEU A 367 127.10 12.32 17.41
CA LEU A 367 128.38 12.87 17.86
C LEU A 367 128.14 13.86 19.01
N GLN A 368 128.95 13.78 20.05
CA GLN A 368 128.93 14.71 21.18
C GLN A 368 130.33 15.23 21.50
N ASP A 369 130.41 16.45 22.01
CA ASP A 369 131.66 17.03 22.51
C ASP A 369 132.04 16.48 23.90
N ASP A 370 133.18 16.91 24.43
CA ASP A 370 133.68 16.52 25.76
C ASP A 370 132.73 16.93 26.90
N GLY A 371 131.87 17.94 26.67
CA GLY A 371 130.82 18.38 27.58
C GLY A 371 129.51 17.59 27.49
N GLY A 372 129.38 16.67 26.53
CA GLY A 372 128.18 15.88 26.30
C GLY A 372 127.09 16.56 25.45
N HIS A 373 127.38 17.72 24.85
CA HIS A 373 126.45 18.39 23.93
C HIS A 373 126.51 17.75 22.55
N VAL A 374 125.36 17.68 21.86
CA VAL A 374 125.28 17.12 20.52
C VAL A 374 125.94 18.05 19.51
N VAL A 375 126.89 17.52 18.76
CA VAL A 375 127.57 18.21 17.67
C VAL A 375 126.76 17.98 16.40
N SER A 376 126.12 19.03 15.89
CA SER A 376 125.32 19.02 14.66
C SER A 376 125.96 19.76 13.48
N SER A 377 127.09 20.44 13.69
CA SER A 377 127.82 21.19 12.67
C SER A 377 129.32 20.99 12.81
N VAL A 378 130.04 20.99 11.68
CA VAL A 378 131.51 20.91 11.64
C VAL A 378 132.19 22.11 12.30
N ASP A 379 131.53 23.28 12.34
CA ASP A 379 132.09 24.48 12.96
C ASP A 379 132.11 24.39 14.51
N ALA A 380 131.40 23.41 15.08
CA ALA A 380 131.29 23.25 16.53
C ALA A 380 132.45 22.46 17.15
N VAL A 381 133.38 21.94 16.34
CA VAL A 381 134.52 21.15 16.84
C VAL A 381 135.80 21.53 16.10
N ALA A 382 136.90 21.69 16.82
CA ALA A 382 138.21 21.99 16.25
C ALA A 382 139.12 20.75 16.17
N ALA A 383 140.09 20.75 15.26
CA ALA A 383 141.12 19.71 15.21
C ALA A 383 141.85 19.59 16.56
N GLY A 384 141.98 18.36 17.08
CA GLY A 384 142.52 18.03 18.39
C GLY A 384 141.47 17.87 19.51
N SER A 385 140.19 18.15 19.24
CA SER A 385 139.12 18.01 20.25
C SER A 385 138.75 16.54 20.47
N ARG A 386 138.50 16.14 21.72
CA ARG A 386 137.91 14.83 22.03
C ARG A 386 136.41 14.86 21.79
N VAL A 387 135.90 13.85 21.12
CA VAL A 387 134.49 13.67 20.82
C VAL A 387 134.03 12.27 21.19
N SER A 388 132.73 12.13 21.36
CA SER A 388 132.10 10.89 21.76
C SER A 388 130.92 10.57 20.86
N VAL A 389 131.01 9.46 20.16
CA VAL A 389 130.04 8.97 19.19
C VAL A 389 129.11 7.99 19.89
N ARG A 390 127.85 8.38 20.13
CA ARG A 390 126.84 7.48 20.67
C ARG A 390 126.19 6.67 19.55
N VAL A 391 126.23 5.35 19.68
CA VAL A 391 125.58 4.36 18.81
C VAL A 391 124.48 3.62 19.57
N ALA A 392 123.78 2.69 18.92
CA ALA A 392 122.59 2.03 19.46
C ALA A 392 122.83 1.28 20.79
N ASP A 393 124.00 0.70 20.95
CA ASP A 393 124.39 -0.20 22.03
C ASP A 393 125.50 0.35 22.93
N GLY A 394 126.00 1.56 22.66
CA GLY A 394 127.11 2.11 23.42
C GLY A 394 127.63 3.46 22.92
N ARG A 395 128.86 3.77 23.33
CA ARG A 395 129.52 5.05 23.07
C ARG A 395 130.98 4.79 22.72
N VAL A 396 131.44 5.35 21.61
CA VAL A 396 132.81 5.27 21.11
C VAL A 396 133.48 6.62 21.35
N HIS A 397 134.71 6.62 21.87
CA HIS A 397 135.50 7.84 22.07
C HIS A 397 136.47 8.00 20.90
N ALA A 398 136.59 9.22 20.38
CA ALA A 398 137.45 9.54 19.24
C ALA A 398 138.02 10.96 19.37
N ASP A 399 139.14 11.22 18.71
CA ASP A 399 139.74 12.54 18.61
C ASP A 399 139.57 13.08 17.19
N VAL A 400 139.22 14.37 17.05
CA VAL A 400 139.02 15.00 15.75
C VAL A 400 140.37 15.34 15.13
N THR A 401 140.73 14.67 14.04
CA THR A 401 141.99 14.93 13.32
C THR A 401 141.91 16.15 12.39
N GLY A 402 140.71 16.47 11.91
CA GLY A 402 140.42 17.63 11.07
C GLY A 402 138.93 17.70 10.75
N THR A 403 138.47 18.88 10.33
CA THR A 403 137.09 19.10 9.90
C THR A 403 137.08 19.60 8.47
N GLU A 404 136.33 18.93 7.60
CA GLU A 404 136.13 19.37 6.22
C GLU A 404 134.67 19.76 6.03
N LYS A 405 134.44 20.99 5.57
CA LYS A 405 133.09 21.51 5.33
C LYS A 405 132.70 21.21 3.90
N THR A 406 131.85 20.22 3.70
CA THR A 406 131.28 19.95 2.39
C THR A 406 130.28 21.04 2.05
N SER A 407 130.52 21.84 1.01
CA SER A 407 129.52 22.76 0.47
C SER A 407 128.41 21.96 -0.18
N THR A 408 127.28 21.78 0.50
CA THR A 408 126.09 21.19 -0.11
C THR A 408 125.44 22.23 -1.02
N THR A 409 125.64 22.10 -2.34
CA THR A 409 124.82 22.78 -3.32
C THR A 409 123.39 22.26 -3.17
N GLN A 410 122.52 23.11 -2.66
CA GLN A 410 121.09 22.88 -2.57
C GLN A 410 120.52 22.76 -3.99
N LYS A 411 120.25 21.51 -4.41
CA LYS A 411 119.32 21.22 -5.50
C LYS A 411 117.95 21.03 -4.86
N ASP A 412 117.24 22.14 -4.67
CA ASP A 412 115.79 22.11 -4.75
C ASP A 412 115.45 21.68 -6.18
N ALA A 413 114.84 20.51 -6.32
CA ALA A 413 114.24 20.05 -7.56
C ALA A 413 113.04 19.15 -7.22
N ASP A 414 111.87 19.78 -7.37
CA ASP A 414 110.58 19.23 -7.79
C ASP A 414 109.91 18.11 -7.00
N GLY A 415 108.69 18.43 -6.55
CA GLY A 415 107.65 17.52 -6.07
C GLY A 415 106.50 18.27 -5.44
#